data_AF-A0A1H6FHQ3-F1
#
_entry.id   AF-A0A1H6FHQ3-F1
#
_cell.length_a   1.000
_cell.length_b   1.000
_cell.length_c   1.000
_cell.angle_alpha   90.00
_cell.angle_beta   90.00
_cell.angle_gamma   90.00
#
_symmetry.space_group_name_H-M   'P 1'
#
loop_
_entity.id
_entity.type
_entity.pdbx_description
1 polymer ?
#
loop_
_entity_poly.entity_id
_entity_poly.type
_entity_poly.pdbx_seq_one_letter_code
_entity_poly.pdbx_strand_id
1 'polypeptide(L)'
;MLRDTLFILGQSNFKSVAISIDMRTGQALHARLGIDERSFVLRYVQPAMVGLIDGTVSTLAPIFASAYLAGSREALLVGLATALGAGISMGLSEGLSDPGTVTGRGRGRVRGTVTGVATFIGGSLHALPFLIPNVQHALAVAYVVVSIELVTIALIRKRFMRVPLGVSLLQVTLGGALVAGVGIALGHA
;
A
#
# COMPACT_ATOMS: atom_id res chain seq x y z
N MET A 1 -25.51 -30.68 18.27
CA MET A 1 -25.08 -30.73 16.86
C MET A 1 -25.89 -29.75 15.97
N LEU A 2 -26.24 -28.56 16.48
CA LEU A 2 -27.05 -27.54 15.77
C LEU A 2 -26.53 -26.10 15.98
N ARG A 3 -25.39 -25.92 16.68
CA ARG A 3 -24.75 -24.62 16.89
C ARG A 3 -23.66 -24.31 15.85
N ASP A 4 -23.14 -25.32 15.16
CA ASP A 4 -22.00 -25.15 14.26
C ASP A 4 -22.40 -24.79 12.83
N THR A 5 -23.68 -24.98 12.45
CA THR A 5 -24.16 -24.73 11.09
C THR A 5 -24.53 -23.25 10.85
N LEU A 6 -24.91 -22.50 11.88
CA LEU A 6 -25.21 -21.06 11.75
C LEU A 6 -23.95 -20.16 11.70
N PHE A 7 -22.79 -20.65 12.17
CA PHE A 7 -21.55 -19.87 12.14
C PHE A 7 -20.89 -19.86 10.75
N ILE A 8 -21.17 -20.86 9.91
CA ILE A 8 -20.59 -20.98 8.56
C ILE A 8 -21.40 -20.20 7.50
N LEU A 9 -22.69 -19.95 7.71
CA LEU A 9 -23.56 -19.26 6.74
C LEU A 9 -23.50 -17.73 6.82
N GLY A 10 -22.96 -17.15 7.91
CA GLY A 10 -22.83 -15.69 8.07
C GLY A 10 -21.51 -15.10 7.52
N GLN A 11 -20.47 -15.92 7.36
CA GLN A 11 -19.13 -15.49 6.89
C GLN A 11 -18.93 -15.62 5.37
N SER A 12 -19.77 -16.41 4.69
CA SER A 12 -19.62 -16.74 3.26
C SER A 12 -20.18 -15.64 2.34
N ASN A 13 -21.29 -15.01 2.71
CA ASN A 13 -21.94 -14.01 1.86
C ASN A 13 -21.19 -12.67 1.81
N PHE A 14 -20.55 -12.22 2.90
CA PHE A 14 -19.85 -10.93 2.89
C PHE A 14 -18.53 -10.98 2.09
N LYS A 15 -17.79 -12.09 2.24
CA LYS A 15 -16.58 -12.35 1.42
C LYS A 15 -16.95 -12.50 -0.05
N SER A 16 -18.02 -13.24 -0.37
CA SER A 16 -18.51 -13.39 -1.75
C SER A 16 -18.93 -12.05 -2.38
N VAL A 17 -19.67 -11.22 -1.64
CA VAL A 17 -20.15 -9.91 -2.14
C VAL A 17 -18.99 -8.92 -2.34
N ALA A 18 -18.09 -8.78 -1.36
CA ALA A 18 -16.92 -7.89 -1.50
C ALA A 18 -15.97 -8.35 -2.63
N ILE A 19 -15.75 -9.67 -2.75
CA ILE A 19 -14.96 -10.24 -3.85
C ILE A 19 -15.65 -10.04 -5.20
N SER A 20 -16.99 -10.11 -5.26
CA SER A 20 -17.75 -9.94 -6.51
C SER A 20 -17.81 -8.49 -7.00
N ILE A 21 -17.87 -7.51 -6.09
CA ILE A 21 -17.88 -6.08 -6.41
C ILE A 21 -16.49 -5.66 -6.94
N ASP A 22 -15.43 -6.17 -6.33
CA ASP A 22 -14.06 -5.93 -6.77
C ASP A 22 -13.70 -6.65 -8.09
N MET A 23 -14.21 -7.87 -8.31
CA MET A 23 -14.04 -8.59 -9.59
C MET A 23 -14.64 -7.85 -10.78
N ARG A 24 -15.85 -7.28 -10.62
CA ARG A 24 -16.54 -6.53 -11.66
C ARG A 24 -15.80 -5.24 -12.04
N THR A 25 -15.14 -4.60 -11.07
CA THR A 25 -14.48 -3.31 -11.29
C THR A 25 -13.19 -3.48 -12.12
N GLY A 26 -12.36 -4.47 -11.78
CA GLY A 26 -11.15 -4.78 -12.56
C GLY A 26 -11.44 -5.28 -13.97
N GLN A 27 -12.52 -6.05 -14.15
CA GLN A 27 -12.98 -6.53 -15.45
C GLN A 27 -13.55 -5.40 -16.32
N ALA A 28 -14.38 -4.54 -15.72
CA ALA A 28 -14.94 -3.38 -16.41
C ALA A 28 -13.85 -2.39 -16.84
N LEU A 29 -12.79 -2.20 -16.06
CA LEU A 29 -11.76 -1.22 -16.37
C LEU A 29 -10.87 -1.65 -17.55
N HIS A 30 -10.39 -2.90 -17.59
CA HIS A 30 -9.60 -3.34 -18.74
C HIS A 30 -10.43 -3.43 -20.03
N ALA A 31 -11.71 -3.83 -19.92
CA ALA A 31 -12.65 -3.82 -21.04
C ALA A 31 -12.87 -2.40 -21.59
N ARG A 32 -13.02 -1.39 -20.71
CA ARG A 32 -13.10 0.03 -21.10
C ARG A 32 -11.82 0.55 -21.76
N LEU A 33 -10.66 0.05 -21.35
CA LEU A 33 -9.37 0.43 -21.92
C LEU A 33 -9.03 -0.33 -23.21
N GLY A 34 -9.84 -1.32 -23.61
CA GLY A 34 -9.61 -2.14 -24.80
C GLY A 34 -8.33 -2.96 -24.74
N ILE A 35 -7.88 -3.35 -23.54
CA ILE A 35 -6.67 -4.15 -23.33
C ILE A 35 -7.01 -5.47 -22.62
N ASP A 36 -6.23 -6.50 -22.90
CA ASP A 36 -6.37 -7.78 -22.22
C ASP A 36 -5.97 -7.69 -20.74
N GLU A 37 -6.44 -8.65 -19.94
CA GLU A 37 -6.22 -8.69 -18.49
C GLU A 37 -4.72 -8.71 -18.12
N ARG A 38 -3.89 -9.42 -18.88
CA ARG A 38 -2.44 -9.50 -18.62
C ARG A 38 -1.80 -8.13 -18.85
N SER A 39 -2.11 -7.47 -19.96
CA SER A 39 -1.63 -6.12 -20.26
C SER A 39 -2.08 -5.10 -19.21
N PHE A 40 -3.32 -5.21 -18.71
CA PHE A 40 -3.82 -4.36 -17.64
C PHE A 40 -3.03 -4.56 -16.33
N VAL A 41 -2.82 -5.82 -15.93
CA VAL A 41 -2.07 -6.14 -14.71
C VAL A 41 -0.63 -5.64 -14.79
N LEU A 42 0.07 -5.88 -15.90
CA LEU A 42 1.46 -5.47 -16.08
C LEU A 42 1.64 -3.95 -16.15
N ARG A 43 0.67 -3.23 -16.73
CA ARG A 43 0.79 -1.78 -16.98
C ARG A 43 0.29 -0.91 -15.85
N TYR A 44 -0.70 -1.37 -15.08
CA TYR A 44 -1.35 -0.56 -14.05
C TYR A 44 -1.26 -1.22 -12.67
N VAL A 45 -1.69 -2.47 -12.54
CA VAL A 45 -1.84 -3.09 -11.22
C VAL A 45 -0.49 -3.38 -10.57
N GLN A 46 0.46 -3.95 -11.31
CA GLN A 46 1.79 -4.23 -10.79
C GLN A 46 2.56 -2.96 -10.42
N PRO A 47 2.67 -1.95 -11.31
CA PRO A 47 3.31 -0.67 -10.96
C PRO A 47 2.65 0.00 -9.73
N ALA A 48 1.32 0.02 -9.67
CA ALA A 48 0.60 0.58 -8.52
C ALA A 48 0.88 -0.19 -7.23
N MET A 49 0.94 -1.53 -7.30
CA MET A 49 1.23 -2.36 -6.12
C MET A 49 2.65 -2.20 -5.63
N VAL A 50 3.62 -2.10 -6.54
CA VAL A 50 5.02 -1.78 -6.18
C VAL A 50 5.07 -0.43 -5.48
N GLY A 51 4.43 0.59 -6.06
CA GLY A 51 4.38 1.91 -5.48
C GLY A 51 3.72 1.94 -4.10
N LEU A 52 2.52 1.35 -3.95
CA LEU A 52 1.81 1.28 -2.67
C LEU A 52 2.64 0.62 -1.57
N ILE A 53 3.30 -0.50 -1.87
CA ILE A 53 4.15 -1.21 -0.90
C ILE A 53 5.34 -0.34 -0.51
N ASP A 54 6.05 0.20 -1.49
CA ASP A 54 7.22 1.06 -1.27
C ASP A 54 6.85 2.29 -0.45
N GLY A 55 5.82 3.02 -0.87
CA GLY A 55 5.30 4.18 -0.18
C GLY A 55 4.88 3.85 1.24
N THR A 56 4.11 2.78 1.44
CA THR A 56 3.62 2.40 2.78
C THR A 56 4.75 2.00 3.72
N VAL A 57 5.71 1.21 3.24
CA VAL A 57 6.72 0.60 4.12
C VAL A 57 7.91 1.54 4.35
N SER A 58 8.42 2.19 3.31
CA SER A 58 9.66 2.99 3.40
C SER A 58 9.50 4.26 4.23
N THR A 59 8.31 4.85 4.29
CA THR A 59 8.03 6.08 5.05
C THR A 59 7.79 5.84 6.53
N LEU A 60 7.52 4.60 6.97
CA LEU A 60 7.31 4.29 8.39
C LEU A 60 8.52 4.66 9.25
N ALA A 61 9.74 4.38 8.77
CA ALA A 61 10.96 4.68 9.50
C ALA A 61 11.12 6.18 9.78
N PRO A 62 11.17 7.07 8.76
CA PRO A 62 11.34 8.50 9.01
C PRO A 62 10.17 9.13 9.77
N ILE A 63 8.93 8.67 9.56
CA ILE A 63 7.75 9.17 10.28
C ILE A 63 7.80 8.81 11.76
N PHE A 64 8.04 7.55 12.10
CA PHE A 64 8.12 7.17 13.51
C PHE A 64 9.36 7.74 14.19
N ALA A 65 10.51 7.78 13.52
CA ALA A 65 11.70 8.43 14.07
C ALA A 65 11.41 9.89 14.43
N SER A 66 10.83 10.67 13.52
CA SER A 66 10.50 12.08 13.77
C SER A 66 9.37 12.25 14.80
N ALA A 67 8.39 11.35 14.86
CA ALA A 67 7.35 11.38 15.87
C ALA A 67 7.92 11.22 17.29
N TYR A 68 8.79 10.23 17.50
CA TYR A 68 9.40 9.97 18.80
C TYR A 68 10.45 11.02 19.17
N LEU A 69 11.19 11.53 18.19
CA LEU A 69 12.27 12.49 18.41
C LEU A 69 11.78 13.94 18.59
N ALA A 70 10.79 14.36 17.79
CA ALA A 70 10.49 15.78 17.60
C ALA A 70 9.00 16.15 17.75
N GLY A 71 8.10 15.17 17.63
CA GLY A 71 6.67 15.37 17.86
C GLY A 71 5.83 15.34 16.60
N SER A 72 4.55 15.71 16.75
CA SER A 72 3.54 15.42 15.73
C SER A 72 3.69 16.26 14.46
N ARG A 73 3.96 17.56 14.60
CA ARG A 73 4.07 18.44 13.43
C ARG A 73 5.24 18.04 12.54
N GLU A 74 6.36 17.67 13.15
CA GLU A 74 7.58 17.22 12.50
C GLU A 74 7.34 15.89 11.80
N ALA A 75 6.66 14.94 12.44
CA ALA A 75 6.26 13.67 11.83
C ALA A 75 5.37 13.85 10.59
N LEU A 76 4.40 14.76 10.64
CA LEU A 76 3.56 15.08 9.49
C LEU A 76 4.40 15.63 8.32
N LEU A 77 5.25 16.62 8.60
CA LEU A 77 6.04 17.28 7.55
C LEU A 77 7.10 16.35 6.96
N VAL A 78 7.81 15.61 7.79
CA VAL A 78 8.77 14.59 7.36
C VAL A 78 8.05 13.51 6.56
N GLY A 79 6.91 13.01 7.04
CA GLY A 79 6.14 12.00 6.34
C GLY A 79 5.69 12.42 4.94
N LEU A 80 5.09 13.60 4.81
CA LEU A 80 4.66 14.12 3.51
C LEU A 80 5.85 14.41 2.59
N ALA A 81 6.97 14.93 3.13
CA ALA A 81 8.19 15.16 2.36
C ALA A 81 8.80 13.85 1.86
N THR A 82 8.89 12.82 2.71
CA THR A 82 9.38 11.49 2.35
C THR A 82 8.45 10.85 1.32
N ALA A 83 7.13 10.89 1.51
CA ALA A 83 6.17 10.32 0.56
C ALA A 83 6.25 10.98 -0.82
N LEU A 84 6.40 12.31 -0.87
CA LEU A 84 6.53 13.04 -2.13
C LEU A 84 7.86 12.73 -2.82
N GLY A 85 8.98 12.75 -2.07
CA GLY A 85 10.30 12.41 -2.59
C GLY A 85 10.37 10.97 -3.11
N ALA A 86 9.84 10.02 -2.34
CA ALA A 86 9.73 8.62 -2.75
C ALA A 86 8.85 8.47 -4.00
N GLY A 87 7.71 9.16 -4.06
CA GLY A 87 6.82 9.14 -5.23
C GLY A 87 7.51 9.61 -6.51
N ILE A 88 8.25 10.71 -6.46
CA ILE A 88 9.03 11.20 -7.60
C ILE A 88 10.12 10.18 -7.97
N SER A 89 10.90 9.73 -6.99
CA SER A 89 12.01 8.80 -7.18
C SER A 89 11.56 7.47 -7.81
N MET A 90 10.53 6.85 -7.24
CA MET A 90 9.96 5.60 -7.72
C MET A 90 9.29 5.74 -9.09
N GLY A 91 8.59 6.85 -9.32
CA GLY A 91 7.96 7.10 -10.62
C GLY A 91 8.98 7.26 -11.74
N LEU A 92 10.07 7.99 -11.49
CA LEU A 92 11.19 8.07 -12.42
C LEU A 92 11.88 6.72 -12.62
N SER A 93 12.09 5.99 -11.53
CA SER A 93 12.73 4.66 -11.56
C SER A 93 11.93 3.70 -12.44
N GLU A 94 10.63 3.52 -12.22
CA GLU A 94 9.80 2.65 -13.06
C GLU A 94 9.67 3.17 -14.50
N GLY A 95 9.58 4.49 -14.67
CA GLY A 95 9.33 5.13 -15.97
C GLY A 95 10.52 5.11 -16.90
N LEU A 96 11.74 5.16 -16.36
CA LEU A 96 13.01 5.16 -17.10
C LEU A 96 13.62 3.77 -17.21
N SER A 97 13.35 2.85 -16.26
CA SER A 97 14.00 1.53 -16.23
C SER A 97 13.57 0.61 -17.35
N ASP A 98 12.35 0.75 -17.88
CA ASP A 98 11.90 -0.09 -18.98
C ASP A 98 10.88 0.64 -19.89
N PRO A 99 11.22 0.89 -21.17
CA PRO A 99 10.34 1.56 -22.11
C PRO A 99 9.14 0.70 -22.54
N GLY A 100 9.16 -0.61 -22.26
CA GLY A 100 8.07 -1.55 -22.51
C GLY A 100 8.10 -2.24 -23.87
N THR A 101 9.02 -1.86 -24.77
CA THR A 101 9.19 -2.46 -26.10
C THR A 101 9.72 -3.90 -26.03
N VAL A 102 10.58 -4.18 -25.05
CA VAL A 102 11.17 -5.51 -24.83
C VAL A 102 10.31 -6.36 -23.90
N THR A 103 9.78 -5.77 -22.82
CA THR A 103 9.06 -6.53 -21.77
C THR A 103 7.58 -6.73 -22.05
N GLY A 104 6.99 -5.94 -22.97
CA GLY A 104 5.55 -5.94 -23.23
C GLY A 104 4.71 -5.33 -22.10
N ARG A 105 5.32 -4.74 -21.06
CA ARG A 105 4.61 -4.11 -19.93
C ARG A 105 3.92 -2.78 -20.30
N GLY A 106 4.09 -2.32 -21.54
CA GLY A 106 3.55 -1.06 -22.04
C GLY A 106 4.41 0.15 -21.70
N ARG A 107 3.94 1.33 -22.10
CA ARG A 107 4.70 2.60 -22.04
C ARG A 107 5.23 2.88 -20.63
N GLY A 108 6.56 2.97 -20.50
CA GLY A 108 7.24 3.29 -19.25
C GLY A 108 6.67 4.52 -18.53
N ARG A 109 6.42 5.62 -19.27
CA ARG A 109 5.81 6.86 -18.71
C ARG A 109 4.49 6.61 -17.96
N VAL A 110 3.61 5.75 -18.48
CA VAL A 110 2.32 5.44 -17.82
C VAL A 110 2.58 4.71 -16.50
N ARG A 111 3.42 3.67 -16.54
CA ARG A 111 3.76 2.91 -15.34
C ARG A 111 4.47 3.78 -14.31
N GLY A 112 5.40 4.64 -14.73
CA GLY A 112 6.10 5.58 -13.87
C GLY A 112 5.13 6.52 -13.16
N THR A 113 4.17 7.10 -13.87
CA THR A 113 3.10 7.90 -13.24
C THR A 113 2.29 7.08 -12.23
N VAL A 114 1.89 5.86 -12.61
CA VAL A 114 1.10 4.98 -11.74
C VAL A 114 1.88 4.61 -10.48
N THR A 115 3.15 4.19 -10.60
CA THR A 115 4.01 3.87 -9.47
C THR A 115 4.22 5.08 -8.58
N GLY A 116 4.59 6.23 -9.15
CA GLY A 116 4.89 7.43 -8.35
C GLY A 116 3.68 7.95 -7.56
N VAL A 117 2.50 7.97 -8.19
CA VAL A 117 1.25 8.33 -7.49
C VAL A 117 0.90 7.31 -6.41
N ALA A 118 1.04 6.02 -6.71
CA ALA A 118 0.79 4.97 -5.74
C ALA A 118 1.74 5.02 -4.54
N THR A 119 3.03 5.30 -4.77
CA THR A 119 4.03 5.53 -3.71
C THR A 119 3.67 6.73 -2.86
N PHE A 120 3.32 7.87 -3.48
CA PHE A 120 2.90 9.05 -2.73
C PHE A 120 1.67 8.78 -1.86
N ILE A 121 0.65 8.11 -2.41
CA ILE A 121 -0.57 7.76 -1.66
C ILE A 121 -0.23 6.81 -0.51
N GLY A 122 0.51 5.73 -0.78
CA GLY A 122 0.91 4.76 0.24
C GLY A 122 1.71 5.38 1.37
N GLY A 123 2.58 6.35 1.07
CA GLY A 123 3.41 7.03 2.07
C GLY A 123 2.73 8.18 2.81
N SER A 124 1.60 8.70 2.32
CA SER A 124 0.95 9.89 2.90
C SER A 124 -0.08 9.54 3.96
N LEU A 125 -0.80 8.42 3.81
CA LEU A 125 -1.99 8.11 4.60
C LEU A 125 -1.70 7.97 6.10
N HIS A 126 -0.64 7.23 6.48
CA HIS A 126 -0.20 7.13 7.88
C HIS A 126 0.59 8.34 8.39
N ALA A 127 0.85 9.35 7.57
CA ALA A 127 1.34 10.66 8.04
C ALA A 127 0.17 11.55 8.51
N LEU A 128 -1.03 11.41 7.94
CA LEU A 128 -2.20 12.25 8.26
C LEU A 128 -2.63 12.23 9.74
N PRO A 129 -2.53 11.11 10.49
CA PRO A 129 -2.81 11.09 11.92
C PRO A 129 -2.02 12.12 12.73
N PHE A 130 -0.85 12.54 12.24
CA PHE A 130 -0.01 13.55 12.88
C PHE A 130 -0.50 15.00 12.71
N LEU A 131 -1.64 15.20 12.04
CA LEU A 131 -2.44 16.43 12.18
C LEU A 131 -2.97 16.61 13.62
N ILE A 132 -3.07 15.53 14.41
CA ILE A 132 -3.44 15.57 15.82
C ILE A 132 -2.25 16.12 16.62
N PRO A 133 -2.37 17.26 17.34
CA PRO A 133 -1.21 17.88 18.00
C PRO A 133 -0.57 17.01 19.09
N ASN A 134 -1.36 16.17 19.76
CA ASN A 134 -0.85 15.26 20.77
C ASN A 134 -0.22 14.03 20.11
N VAL A 135 1.11 13.93 20.18
CA VAL A 135 1.87 12.86 19.51
C VAL A 135 1.49 11.45 19.96
N GLN A 136 1.12 11.24 21.21
CA GLN A 136 0.72 9.91 21.70
C GLN A 136 -0.61 9.46 21.10
N HIS A 137 -1.57 10.39 20.98
CA HIS A 137 -2.84 10.12 20.29
C HIS A 137 -2.63 9.94 18.78
N ALA A 138 -1.77 10.77 18.17
CA ALA A 138 -1.41 10.63 16.76
C ALA A 138 -0.77 9.26 16.47
N LEU A 139 0.16 8.80 17.30
CA LEU A 139 0.80 7.49 17.20
C LEU A 139 -0.23 6.34 17.30
N ALA A 140 -1.14 6.40 18.27
CA ALA A 140 -2.19 5.38 18.41
C ALA A 140 -3.06 5.28 17.14
N VAL A 141 -3.46 6.42 16.57
CA VAL A 141 -4.23 6.44 15.31
C VAL A 141 -3.36 5.98 14.13
N ALA A 142 -2.09 6.40 14.06
CA ALA A 142 -1.15 5.98 13.02
C ALA A 142 -0.95 4.47 12.98
N TYR A 143 -0.79 3.81 14.13
CA TYR A 143 -0.68 2.34 14.17
C TYR A 143 -1.92 1.63 13.63
N VAL A 144 -3.12 2.16 13.90
CA VAL A 144 -4.37 1.64 13.33
C VAL A 144 -4.40 1.84 11.82
N VAL A 145 -4.04 3.02 11.32
CA VAL A 145 -3.98 3.34 9.89
C VAL A 145 -3.00 2.41 9.18
N VAL A 146 -1.77 2.28 9.68
CA VAL A 146 -0.75 1.35 9.14
C VAL A 146 -1.27 -0.08 9.12
N SER A 147 -1.93 -0.54 10.18
CA SER A 147 -2.51 -1.89 10.21
C SER A 147 -3.54 -2.11 9.10
N ILE A 148 -4.41 -1.12 8.86
CA ILE A 148 -5.41 -1.17 7.78
C ILE A 148 -4.74 -1.13 6.41
N GLU A 149 -3.70 -0.31 6.21
CA GLU A 149 -2.93 -0.23 4.97
C GLU A 149 -2.27 -1.58 4.64
N LEU A 150 -1.57 -2.18 5.59
CA LEU A 150 -0.87 -3.45 5.40
C LEU A 150 -1.85 -4.61 5.09
N VAL A 151 -3.00 -4.65 5.75
CA VAL A 151 -4.07 -5.61 5.43
C VAL A 151 -4.62 -5.35 4.03
N THR A 152 -4.86 -4.10 3.67
CA THR A 152 -5.36 -3.71 2.35
C THR A 152 -4.38 -4.13 1.25
N ILE A 153 -3.09 -3.85 1.42
CA ILE A 153 -2.03 -4.32 0.52
C ILE A 153 -2.06 -5.84 0.41
N ALA A 154 -2.19 -6.56 1.52
CA ALA A 154 -2.22 -8.02 1.49
C ALA A 154 -3.44 -8.58 0.75
N LEU A 155 -4.60 -7.92 0.87
CA LEU A 155 -5.81 -8.28 0.12
C LEU A 155 -5.64 -8.02 -1.37
N ILE A 156 -5.07 -6.89 -1.77
CA ILE A 156 -4.81 -6.57 -3.18
C ILE A 156 -3.79 -7.54 -3.78
N ARG A 157 -2.71 -7.86 -3.05
CA ARG A 157 -1.72 -8.89 -3.46
C ARG A 157 -2.38 -10.25 -3.64
N LYS A 158 -3.26 -10.66 -2.74
CA LYS A 158 -4.04 -11.90 -2.88
C LYS A 158 -4.87 -11.89 -4.16
N ARG A 159 -5.55 -10.78 -4.41
CA ARG A 159 -6.48 -10.63 -5.53
C ARG A 159 -5.79 -10.65 -6.90
N PHE A 160 -4.76 -9.82 -7.07
CA PHE A 160 -4.17 -9.55 -8.39
C PHE A 160 -2.85 -10.29 -8.62
N MET A 161 -2.09 -10.59 -7.56
CA MET A 161 -0.81 -11.29 -7.66
C MET A 161 -0.93 -12.78 -7.28
N ARG A 162 -2.14 -13.24 -6.93
CA ARG A 162 -2.44 -14.64 -6.55
C ARG A 162 -1.57 -15.15 -5.39
N VAL A 163 -1.09 -14.26 -4.53
CA VAL A 163 -0.33 -14.63 -3.33
C VAL A 163 -1.29 -15.15 -2.25
N PRO A 164 -1.04 -16.31 -1.62
CA PRO A 164 -1.88 -16.78 -0.52
C PRO A 164 -1.97 -15.72 0.60
N LEU A 165 -3.18 -15.47 1.12
CA LEU A 165 -3.42 -14.36 2.05
C LEU A 165 -2.51 -14.40 3.29
N GLY A 166 -2.32 -15.57 3.89
CA GLY A 166 -1.46 -15.72 5.07
C GLY A 166 0.00 -15.37 4.78
N VAL A 167 0.52 -15.81 3.63
CA VAL A 167 1.87 -15.44 3.16
C VAL A 167 1.96 -13.95 2.91
N SER A 168 0.92 -13.37 2.29
CA SER A 168 0.91 -11.96 1.98
C SER A 168 0.88 -11.07 3.22
N LEU A 169 0.05 -11.43 4.22
CA LEU A 169 0.01 -10.76 5.51
C LEU A 169 1.35 -10.87 6.22
N LEU A 170 1.93 -12.07 6.29
CA LEU A 170 3.22 -12.27 6.94
C LEU A 170 4.31 -11.40 6.32
N GLN A 171 4.45 -11.40 4.99
CA GLN A 171 5.49 -10.64 4.31
C GLN A 171 5.33 -9.12 4.50
N VAL A 172 4.11 -8.60 4.30
CA VAL A 172 3.84 -7.17 4.36
C VAL A 172 3.93 -6.67 5.80
N THR A 173 3.39 -7.42 6.76
CA THR A 173 3.46 -7.06 8.19
C THR A 173 4.87 -7.17 8.74
N LEU A 174 5.64 -8.22 8.40
CA LEU A 174 7.04 -8.32 8.83
C LEU A 174 7.88 -7.19 8.24
N GLY A 175 7.73 -6.90 6.94
CA GLY A 175 8.44 -5.79 6.30
C GLY A 175 8.11 -4.44 6.98
N GLY A 176 6.81 -4.17 7.19
CA GLY A 176 6.36 -2.96 7.87
C GLY A 176 6.87 -2.87 9.31
N ALA A 177 6.80 -3.96 10.09
CA ALA A 177 7.27 -4.00 11.47
C ALA A 177 8.78 -3.77 11.59
N LEU A 178 9.58 -4.34 10.68
CA LEU A 178 11.03 -4.14 10.66
C LEU A 178 11.38 -2.67 10.40
N VAL A 179 10.79 -2.06 9.36
CA VAL A 179 11.08 -0.66 9.02
C VAL A 179 10.55 0.30 10.08
N ALA A 180 9.35 0.07 10.61
CA ALA A 180 8.83 0.82 11.75
C ALA A 180 9.74 0.68 12.98
N GLY A 181 10.23 -0.52 13.27
CA GLY A 181 11.17 -0.79 14.36
C GLY A 181 12.48 -0.01 14.23
N VAL A 182 13.02 0.13 13.01
CA VAL A 182 14.18 1.00 12.75
C VAL A 182 13.85 2.46 13.08
N GLY A 183 12.70 2.97 12.64
CA GLY A 183 12.27 4.33 12.95
C GLY A 183 12.11 4.58 14.45
N ILE A 184 11.44 3.66 15.15
CA ILE A 184 11.24 3.73 16.61
C ILE A 184 12.59 3.70 17.33
N ALA A 185 13.50 2.80 16.95
CA ALA A 185 14.80 2.68 17.60
C ALA A 185 15.63 3.96 17.42
N LEU A 186 15.67 4.52 16.20
CA LEU A 186 16.38 5.78 15.93
C LEU A 186 15.72 6.99 16.57
N GLY A 187 14.39 6.99 16.74
CA GLY A 187 13.66 8.09 17.38
C GLY A 187 13.83 8.16 18.90
N HIS A 188 14.34 7.10 19.54
CA HIS A 188 14.67 7.06 20.97
C HIS A 188 16.18 7.19 21.26
N ALA A 189 17.00 7.32 20.21
CA ALA A 189 18.45 7.52 20.33
C ALA A 189 18.76 9.00 20.61
#